data_AF-A0AAD1RQW1-F1
#
_entry.id   AF-A0AAD1RQW1-F1
#
_cell.length_a   1.000
_cell.length_b   1.000
_cell.length_c   1.000
_cell.angle_alpha   90.00
_cell.angle_beta   90.00
_cell.angle_gamma   90.00
#
_symmetry.space_group_name_H-M   'P 1'
#
loop_
_entity.id
_entity.type
_entity.pdbx_description
1 polymer ?
#
loop_
_entity_poly.entity_id
_entity_poly.type
_entity_poly.pdbx_seq_one_letter_code
_entity_poly.pdbx_strand_id
1 'polypeptide(L)'
;MDIAENLTLLIETKKLRKEVMQMPQLGLEHLTDKREVILARVLLSHIVMGYVWQDGEQGAIKVLPQALAVPYYQISKVLGLPLIMVHSDFVLANWKQKDRLGTMTIENLSTIVSLPGGESLQGFVLVTLLVEVAAIPGVKAVIQAVKALLCEERQTLLQAMRDIAQSINKMGEALQLMYDYVDSDVYYNKIRIFLSGWKDNPSMPDGLIYEGASDDPLFFSGGSAAQSSVFHVYDELFGIHHQPESSNFLLKMRQYMPPAHNNFIEWVKGVPKLPEYVQRSGDLDLTSAFNLCITTLTEVRSLHIRIVSKYVTSAGARARKKELLAGSGGQQMQERGTGGSLAMAFLKSVRDTCKEGLLQNNTAADC
;
A
#
# COMPACT_ATOMS: atom_id res chain seq x y z
N MET A 1 9.70 8.48 -21.80
CA MET A 1 10.26 9.23 -20.66
C MET A 1 9.62 10.60 -20.53
N ASP A 2 9.59 11.39 -21.62
CA ASP A 2 9.12 12.78 -21.65
C ASP A 2 7.74 13.01 -21.02
N ILE A 3 6.75 12.15 -21.33
CA ILE A 3 5.41 12.24 -20.72
C ILE A 3 5.47 12.03 -19.21
N ALA A 4 6.25 11.07 -18.72
CA ALA A 4 6.35 10.78 -17.30
C ALA A 4 7.09 11.89 -16.54
N GLU A 5 8.14 12.46 -17.12
CA GLU A 5 8.88 13.59 -16.52
C GLU A 5 8.03 14.86 -16.43
N ASN A 6 7.13 15.07 -17.38
CA ASN A 6 6.23 16.21 -17.43
C ASN A 6 4.80 15.87 -16.96
N LEU A 7 4.60 14.72 -16.31
CA LEU A 7 3.27 14.14 -16.09
C LEU A 7 2.33 15.09 -15.34
N THR A 8 2.79 15.64 -14.23
CA THR A 8 2.02 16.62 -13.44
C THR A 8 1.61 17.82 -14.27
N LEU A 9 2.55 18.43 -15.01
CA LEU A 9 2.29 19.58 -15.87
C LEU A 9 1.26 19.25 -16.96
N LEU A 10 1.41 18.09 -17.61
CA LEU A 10 0.50 17.63 -18.67
C LEU A 10 -0.91 17.37 -18.14
N ILE A 11 -1.05 16.86 -16.91
CA ILE A 11 -2.35 16.68 -16.27
C ILE A 11 -2.99 18.03 -15.94
N GLU A 12 -2.26 18.89 -15.24
CA GLU A 12 -2.76 20.20 -14.80
C GLU A 12 -3.11 21.13 -15.97
N THR A 13 -2.39 21.02 -17.08
CA THR A 13 -2.68 21.77 -18.32
C THR A 13 -3.64 21.04 -19.27
N LYS A 14 -4.18 19.88 -18.86
CA LYS A 14 -5.12 19.04 -19.63
C LYS A 14 -4.61 18.57 -21.00
N LYS A 15 -3.29 18.44 -21.14
CA LYS A 15 -2.61 18.01 -22.37
C LYS A 15 -2.25 16.54 -22.38
N LEU A 16 -2.20 15.86 -21.22
CA LEU A 16 -1.75 14.47 -21.12
C LEU A 16 -2.48 13.55 -22.10
N ARG A 17 -3.81 13.64 -22.18
CA ARG A 17 -4.59 12.79 -23.09
C ARG A 17 -4.18 12.94 -24.55
N LYS A 18 -3.92 14.18 -24.98
CA LYS A 18 -3.46 14.48 -26.35
C LYS A 18 -2.08 13.86 -26.61
N GLU A 19 -1.15 13.99 -25.66
CA GLU A 19 0.19 13.42 -25.79
C GLU A 19 0.17 11.88 -25.82
N VAL A 20 -0.66 11.26 -24.98
CA VAL A 20 -0.82 9.80 -24.96
C VAL A 20 -1.36 9.26 -26.30
N MET A 21 -2.29 9.97 -26.93
CA MET A 21 -2.82 9.58 -28.25
C MET A 21 -1.78 9.68 -29.39
N GLN A 22 -0.68 10.40 -29.17
CA GLN A 22 0.43 10.53 -30.12
C GLN A 22 1.59 9.57 -29.81
N MET A 23 1.49 8.79 -28.73
CA MET A 23 2.53 7.84 -28.37
C MET A 23 2.63 6.73 -29.44
N PRO A 24 3.84 6.39 -29.90
CA PRO A 24 4.02 5.14 -30.62
C PRO A 24 3.77 3.97 -29.67
N GLN A 25 3.23 2.88 -30.18
CA GLN A 25 3.18 1.63 -29.41
C GLN A 25 4.61 1.11 -29.24
N LEU A 26 5.08 1.08 -27.99
CA LEU A 26 6.41 0.58 -27.64
C LEU A 26 6.36 -0.94 -27.38
N GLY A 27 7.43 -1.64 -27.75
CA GLY A 27 7.66 -3.03 -27.35
C GLY A 27 8.59 -3.13 -26.14
N LEU A 28 8.99 -4.37 -25.80
CA LEU A 28 9.84 -4.68 -24.65
C LEU A 28 11.29 -5.04 -25.04
N GLU A 29 11.60 -5.07 -26.33
CA GLU A 29 12.88 -5.52 -26.90
C GLU A 29 14.11 -4.80 -26.36
N HIS A 30 13.95 -3.57 -25.85
CA HIS A 30 15.04 -2.76 -25.31
C HIS A 30 15.14 -2.80 -23.78
N LEU A 31 14.26 -3.52 -23.08
CA LEU A 31 14.31 -3.69 -21.63
C LEU A 31 15.10 -4.97 -21.30
N THR A 32 16.37 -4.80 -20.96
CA THR A 32 17.33 -5.90 -20.79
C THR A 32 17.54 -6.31 -19.34
N ASP A 33 17.30 -5.39 -18.40
CA ASP A 33 17.41 -5.63 -16.96
C ASP A 33 16.06 -5.58 -16.24
N LYS A 34 15.95 -6.34 -15.14
CA LYS A 34 14.74 -6.36 -14.31
C LYS A 34 14.38 -4.98 -13.76
N ARG A 35 15.36 -4.13 -13.43
CA ARG A 35 15.11 -2.77 -12.94
C ARG A 35 14.56 -1.88 -14.05
N GLU A 36 14.97 -2.08 -15.30
CA GLU A 36 14.41 -1.38 -16.46
C GLU A 36 12.95 -1.75 -16.66
N VAL A 37 12.60 -3.05 -16.54
CA VAL A 37 11.21 -3.53 -16.61
C VAL A 37 10.36 -2.96 -15.47
N ILE A 38 10.89 -2.91 -14.24
CA ILE A 38 10.20 -2.31 -13.08
C ILE A 38 10.01 -0.81 -13.30
N LEU A 39 11.04 -0.09 -13.74
CA LEU A 39 10.94 1.34 -14.01
C LEU A 39 9.92 1.62 -15.12
N ALA A 40 9.95 0.85 -16.21
CA ALA A 40 8.96 0.98 -17.28
C ALA A 40 7.52 0.79 -16.75
N ARG A 41 7.31 -0.19 -15.85
CA ARG A 41 6.02 -0.36 -15.19
C ARG A 41 5.63 0.85 -14.35
N VAL A 42 6.54 1.38 -13.52
CA VAL A 42 6.32 2.57 -12.70
C VAL A 42 5.86 3.74 -13.57
N LEU A 43 6.55 4.00 -14.67
CA LEU A 43 6.21 5.13 -15.55
C LEU A 43 4.85 4.91 -16.22
N LEU A 44 4.61 3.74 -16.81
CA LEU A 44 3.35 3.43 -17.49
C LEU A 44 2.16 3.46 -16.52
N SER A 45 2.30 2.90 -15.31
CA SER A 45 1.22 2.90 -14.33
C SER A 45 0.83 4.32 -13.92
N HIS A 46 1.82 5.23 -13.72
CA HIS A 46 1.54 6.63 -13.41
C HIS A 46 0.87 7.36 -14.59
N ILE A 47 1.33 7.11 -15.83
CA ILE A 47 0.69 7.67 -17.03
C ILE A 47 -0.75 7.17 -17.14
N VAL A 48 -1.03 5.89 -16.88
CA VAL A 48 -2.39 5.33 -16.87
C VAL A 48 -3.27 6.05 -15.86
N MET A 49 -2.82 6.20 -14.60
CA MET A 49 -3.61 6.91 -13.58
C MET A 49 -3.84 8.37 -13.95
N GLY A 50 -2.82 9.05 -14.48
CA GLY A 50 -2.94 10.42 -14.97
C GLY A 50 -3.92 10.55 -16.14
N TYR A 51 -3.87 9.62 -17.10
CA TYR A 51 -4.70 9.64 -18.31
C TYR A 51 -6.18 9.42 -17.97
N VAL A 52 -6.45 8.41 -17.11
CA VAL A 52 -7.81 8.09 -16.64
C VAL A 52 -8.39 9.26 -15.85
N TRP A 53 -7.64 9.79 -14.89
CA TRP A 53 -8.14 10.77 -13.92
C TRP A 53 -7.77 12.23 -14.22
N GLN A 54 -7.32 12.56 -15.43
CA GLN A 54 -6.86 13.91 -15.81
C GLN A 54 -7.87 15.00 -15.42
N ASP A 55 -9.16 14.74 -15.67
CA ASP A 55 -10.27 15.67 -15.42
C ASP A 55 -11.02 15.34 -14.10
N GLY A 56 -10.36 14.62 -13.19
CA GLY A 56 -10.94 14.15 -11.93
C GLY A 56 -12.00 13.06 -12.12
N GLU A 57 -12.73 12.76 -11.05
CA GLU A 57 -13.74 11.68 -11.04
C GLU A 57 -14.94 11.94 -11.97
N GLN A 58 -15.20 13.20 -12.35
CA GLN A 58 -16.32 13.59 -13.22
C GLN A 58 -15.99 13.47 -14.71
N GLY A 59 -14.69 13.45 -15.07
CA GLY A 59 -14.22 13.38 -16.44
C GLY A 59 -13.57 12.04 -16.78
N ALA A 60 -13.94 10.98 -16.08
CA ALA A 60 -13.35 9.66 -16.24
C ALA A 60 -13.59 9.11 -17.65
N ILE A 61 -12.58 8.48 -18.21
CA ILE A 61 -12.61 7.85 -19.53
C ILE A 61 -12.71 6.34 -19.38
N LYS A 62 -13.39 5.69 -20.34
CA LYS A 62 -13.70 4.25 -20.29
C LYS A 62 -12.74 3.38 -21.09
N VAL A 63 -11.85 3.97 -21.90
CA VAL A 63 -10.94 3.25 -22.78
C VAL A 63 -9.53 3.80 -22.64
N LEU A 64 -8.58 2.90 -22.40
CA LEU A 64 -7.15 3.15 -22.45
C LEU A 64 -6.65 2.82 -23.87
N PRO A 65 -5.99 3.76 -24.58
CA PRO A 65 -5.61 3.56 -25.97
C PRO A 65 -4.51 2.51 -26.11
N GLN A 66 -4.51 1.81 -27.25
CA GLN A 66 -3.64 0.66 -27.51
C GLN A 66 -2.16 0.94 -27.27
N ALA A 67 -1.68 2.12 -27.69
CA ALA A 67 -0.29 2.54 -27.55
C ALA A 67 0.19 2.60 -26.08
N LEU A 68 -0.73 2.77 -25.13
CA LEU A 68 -0.46 2.73 -23.69
C LEU A 68 -0.87 1.39 -23.06
N ALA A 69 -2.01 0.83 -23.46
CA ALA A 69 -2.57 -0.39 -22.89
C ALA A 69 -1.73 -1.63 -23.17
N VAL A 70 -1.26 -1.83 -24.41
CA VAL A 70 -0.49 -3.01 -24.82
C VAL A 70 0.86 -3.13 -24.11
N PRO A 71 1.76 -2.13 -24.13
CA PRO A 71 3.03 -2.23 -23.41
C PRO A 71 2.83 -2.41 -21.91
N TYR A 72 1.83 -1.72 -21.34
CA TYR A 72 1.53 -1.85 -19.93
C TYR A 72 1.05 -3.27 -19.58
N TYR A 73 0.20 -3.87 -20.42
CA TYR A 73 -0.23 -5.26 -20.27
C TYR A 73 0.94 -6.25 -20.33
N GLN A 74 1.81 -6.11 -21.32
CA GLN A 74 2.95 -7.02 -21.49
C GLN A 74 3.89 -6.97 -20.27
N ILE A 75 4.24 -5.76 -19.79
CA ILE A 75 5.09 -5.60 -18.60
C ILE A 75 4.39 -6.14 -17.34
N SER A 76 3.10 -5.85 -17.18
CA SER A 76 2.30 -6.35 -16.05
C SER A 76 2.28 -7.87 -16.00
N LYS A 77 2.13 -8.52 -17.15
CA LYS A 77 2.18 -9.98 -17.28
C LYS A 77 3.55 -10.55 -16.90
N VAL A 78 4.64 -9.91 -17.35
CA VAL A 78 6.01 -10.32 -17.00
C VAL A 78 6.26 -10.22 -15.49
N LEU A 79 5.76 -9.16 -14.85
CA LEU A 79 5.95 -8.92 -13.42
C LEU A 79 4.92 -9.64 -12.52
N GLY A 80 3.88 -10.24 -13.11
CA GLY A 80 2.80 -10.89 -12.37
C GLY A 80 1.97 -9.91 -11.54
N LEU A 81 1.75 -8.70 -12.06
CA LEU A 81 1.00 -7.63 -11.40
C LEU A 81 -0.24 -7.22 -12.22
N PRO A 82 -1.29 -6.68 -11.59
CA PRO A 82 -2.50 -6.25 -12.29
C PRO A 82 -2.26 -4.99 -13.14
N LEU A 83 -3.20 -4.70 -14.04
CA LEU A 83 -3.16 -3.52 -14.92
C LEU A 83 -3.59 -2.25 -14.19
N ILE A 84 -3.14 -2.02 -12.97
CA ILE A 84 -3.36 -0.76 -12.24
C ILE A 84 -2.11 -0.43 -11.45
N MET A 85 -1.88 0.86 -11.18
CA MET A 85 -0.81 1.27 -10.29
C MET A 85 -1.02 0.67 -8.90
N VAL A 86 -0.04 -0.12 -8.43
CA VAL A 86 -0.08 -0.76 -7.12
C VAL A 86 0.96 -0.16 -6.18
N HIS A 87 0.93 -0.56 -4.90
CA HIS A 87 1.91 -0.12 -3.90
C HIS A 87 3.37 -0.33 -4.30
N SER A 88 3.70 -1.42 -4.99
CA SER A 88 5.08 -1.62 -5.47
C SER A 88 5.52 -0.59 -6.51
N ASP A 89 4.58 -0.13 -7.34
CA ASP A 89 4.84 0.88 -8.38
C ASP A 89 4.90 2.28 -7.75
N PHE A 90 3.93 2.60 -6.88
CA PHE A 90 3.74 3.95 -6.34
C PHE A 90 4.70 4.29 -5.20
N VAL A 91 5.15 3.28 -4.43
CA VAL A 91 6.00 3.47 -3.24
C VAL A 91 7.34 2.78 -3.40
N LEU A 92 7.35 1.44 -3.52
CA LEU A 92 8.59 0.66 -3.35
C LEU A 92 9.63 0.94 -4.45
N ALA A 93 9.16 1.21 -5.67
CA ALA A 93 10.01 1.48 -6.84
C ALA A 93 10.03 2.95 -7.30
N ASN A 94 9.21 3.83 -6.71
CA ASN A 94 9.12 5.25 -7.12
C ASN A 94 9.93 6.18 -6.22
N TRP A 95 11.22 5.92 -6.08
CA TRP A 95 12.11 6.80 -5.32
C TRP A 95 13.53 6.80 -5.85
N LYS A 96 14.24 7.90 -5.60
CA LYS A 96 15.66 8.05 -5.85
C LYS A 96 16.29 8.87 -4.74
N GLN A 97 17.55 8.57 -4.47
CA GLN A 97 18.37 9.31 -3.52
C GLN A 97 19.08 10.47 -4.22
N LYS A 98 19.07 11.66 -3.62
CA LYS A 98 19.73 12.85 -4.17
C LYS A 98 21.24 12.73 -4.01
N ASP A 99 21.71 12.47 -2.80
CA ASP A 99 23.08 12.08 -2.47
C ASP A 99 23.14 10.58 -2.13
N ARG A 100 23.77 9.80 -3.00
CA ARG A 100 23.91 8.33 -2.88
C ARG A 100 24.75 7.89 -1.68
N LEU A 101 25.56 8.77 -1.09
CA LEU A 101 26.36 8.47 0.10
C LEU A 101 25.66 8.91 1.39
N GLY A 102 24.58 9.69 1.29
CA GLY A 102 23.84 10.19 2.44
C GLY A 102 22.92 9.15 3.09
N THR A 103 22.28 9.55 4.18
CA THR A 103 21.26 8.74 4.88
C THR A 103 19.92 8.76 4.14
N MET A 104 19.08 7.76 4.38
CA MET A 104 17.72 7.68 3.81
C MET A 104 16.74 8.53 4.63
N THR A 105 16.85 9.85 4.52
CA THR A 105 15.87 10.81 5.08
C THR A 105 14.99 11.39 3.98
N ILE A 106 13.83 11.95 4.34
CA ILE A 106 12.90 12.55 3.36
C ILE A 106 13.61 13.64 2.54
N GLU A 107 14.49 14.43 3.17
CA GLU A 107 15.22 15.53 2.54
C GLU A 107 16.19 15.03 1.46
N ASN A 108 16.76 13.84 1.66
CA ASN A 108 17.68 13.20 0.71
C ASN A 108 16.98 12.29 -0.31
N LEU A 109 15.64 12.23 -0.28
CA LEU A 109 14.86 11.41 -1.20
C LEU A 109 13.97 12.28 -2.09
N SER A 110 13.60 11.72 -3.24
CA SER A 110 12.61 12.28 -4.16
C SER A 110 11.94 11.15 -4.94
N THR A 111 10.74 11.41 -5.48
CA THR A 111 10.07 10.46 -6.37
C THR A 111 10.73 10.45 -7.75
N ILE A 112 10.60 9.34 -8.48
CA ILE A 112 11.06 9.23 -9.87
C ILE A 112 10.04 9.91 -10.80
N VAL A 113 8.76 9.60 -10.59
CA VAL A 113 7.61 10.18 -11.32
C VAL A 113 6.59 10.69 -10.31
N SER A 114 5.93 11.80 -10.65
CA SER A 114 4.95 12.45 -9.79
C SER A 114 3.61 12.65 -10.50
N LEU A 115 2.56 12.62 -9.71
CA LEU A 115 1.20 13.01 -10.06
C LEU A 115 0.89 14.38 -9.42
N PRO A 116 -0.27 14.98 -9.70
CA PRO A 116 -0.68 16.22 -9.02
C PRO A 116 -0.81 16.04 -7.50
N GLY A 117 -0.37 17.05 -6.75
CA GLY A 117 -0.31 17.03 -5.29
C GLY A 117 0.97 17.64 -4.71
N GLY A 118 1.94 17.96 -5.55
CA GLY A 118 3.16 18.70 -5.17
C GLY A 118 3.93 18.03 -4.03
N GLU A 119 4.44 18.84 -3.10
CA GLU A 119 5.21 18.34 -1.95
C GLU A 119 4.44 17.35 -1.08
N SER A 120 3.11 17.50 -0.96
CA SER A 120 2.28 16.54 -0.21
C SER A 120 2.21 15.16 -0.87
N LEU A 121 2.27 15.08 -2.20
CA LEU A 121 2.33 13.78 -2.88
C LEU A 121 3.67 13.12 -2.61
N GLN A 122 4.76 13.87 -2.78
CA GLN A 122 6.10 13.37 -2.48
C GLN A 122 6.21 12.94 -1.02
N GLY A 123 5.70 13.76 -0.09
CA GLY A 123 5.62 13.42 1.33
C GLY A 123 4.86 12.13 1.57
N PHE A 124 3.68 11.95 0.96
CA PHE A 124 2.87 10.74 1.10
C PHE A 124 3.61 9.49 0.63
N VAL A 125 4.28 9.55 -0.54
CA VAL A 125 5.08 8.44 -1.08
C VAL A 125 6.27 8.15 -0.18
N LEU A 126 7.06 9.17 0.17
CA LEU A 126 8.33 8.99 0.89
C LEU A 126 8.12 8.60 2.35
N VAL A 127 7.12 9.15 3.04
CA VAL A 127 6.76 8.71 4.40
C VAL A 127 6.36 7.23 4.36
N THR A 128 5.54 6.83 3.39
CA THR A 128 5.14 5.42 3.23
C THR A 128 6.33 4.52 2.94
N LEU A 129 7.28 4.97 2.11
CA LEU A 129 8.55 4.27 1.88
C LEU A 129 9.37 4.12 3.17
N LEU A 130 9.47 5.18 4.00
CA LEU A 130 10.21 5.11 5.25
C LEU A 130 9.60 4.14 6.26
N VAL A 131 8.27 3.98 6.25
CA VAL A 131 7.60 2.90 7.01
C VAL A 131 8.09 1.52 6.54
N GLU A 132 8.18 1.29 5.23
CA GLU A 132 8.70 0.03 4.67
C GLU A 132 10.19 -0.17 4.99
N VAL A 133 11.00 0.89 4.94
CA VAL A 133 12.42 0.85 5.32
C VAL A 133 12.58 0.52 6.80
N ALA A 134 11.78 1.12 7.67
CA ALA A 134 11.77 0.86 9.11
C ALA A 134 11.37 -0.59 9.44
N ALA A 135 10.64 -1.26 8.54
CA ALA A 135 10.26 -2.67 8.66
C ALA A 135 11.38 -3.66 8.32
N ILE A 136 12.45 -3.24 7.62
CA ILE A 136 13.50 -4.15 7.13
C ILE A 136 14.10 -5.02 8.26
N PRO A 137 14.47 -4.47 9.44
CA PRO A 137 14.96 -5.29 10.55
C PRO A 137 13.92 -6.31 11.03
N GLY A 138 12.66 -5.91 11.13
CA GLY A 138 11.55 -6.79 11.53
C GLY A 138 11.32 -7.93 10.54
N VAL A 139 11.36 -7.67 9.23
CA VAL A 139 11.25 -8.71 8.19
C VAL A 139 12.41 -9.70 8.28
N LYS A 140 13.65 -9.24 8.55
CA LYS A 140 14.78 -10.15 8.79
C LYS A 140 14.59 -10.97 10.06
N ALA A 141 14.06 -10.35 11.11
CA ALA A 141 13.76 -11.01 12.37
C ALA A 141 12.63 -12.05 12.23
N VAL A 142 11.64 -11.85 11.34
CA VAL A 142 10.64 -12.89 10.99
C VAL A 142 11.33 -14.16 10.48
N ILE A 143 12.32 -14.02 9.60
CA ILE A 143 13.07 -15.19 9.08
C ILE A 143 13.80 -15.91 10.22
N GLN A 144 14.38 -15.17 11.17
CA GLN A 144 15.03 -15.75 12.35
C GLN A 144 14.03 -16.41 13.28
N ALA A 145 12.87 -15.78 13.53
CA ALA A 145 11.79 -16.34 14.35
C ALA A 145 11.28 -17.66 13.76
N VAL A 146 11.06 -17.73 12.45
CA VAL A 146 10.65 -18.96 11.77
C VAL A 146 11.70 -20.07 11.93
N LYS A 147 12.98 -19.77 11.69
CA LYS A 147 14.06 -20.76 11.86
C LYS A 147 14.17 -21.23 13.31
N ALA A 148 14.13 -20.30 14.26
CA ALA A 148 14.19 -20.60 15.68
C ALA A 148 12.98 -21.43 16.14
N LEU A 149 11.80 -21.17 15.59
CA LEU A 149 10.59 -21.96 15.87
C LEU A 149 10.72 -23.40 15.36
N LEU A 150 11.28 -23.60 14.17
CA LEU A 150 11.49 -24.94 13.59
C LEU A 150 12.58 -25.74 14.32
N CYS A 151 13.58 -25.07 14.87
CA CYS A 151 14.68 -25.68 15.61
C CYS A 151 14.49 -25.65 17.14
N GLU A 152 13.35 -25.13 17.61
CA GLU A 152 13.05 -24.91 19.04
C GLU A 152 14.12 -24.09 19.80
N GLU A 153 14.78 -23.14 19.11
CA GLU A 153 15.80 -22.26 19.69
C GLU A 153 15.17 -21.09 20.46
N ARG A 154 14.86 -21.34 21.73
CA ARG A 154 14.24 -20.36 22.64
C ARG A 154 14.87 -18.96 22.59
N GLN A 155 16.19 -18.86 22.77
CA GLN A 155 16.85 -17.56 22.90
C GLN A 155 16.83 -16.76 21.59
N THR A 156 17.02 -17.44 20.46
CA THR A 156 16.93 -16.84 19.12
C THR A 156 15.51 -16.35 18.85
N LEU A 157 14.49 -17.14 19.21
CA LEU A 157 13.09 -16.76 19.06
C LEU A 157 12.72 -15.53 19.90
N LEU A 158 13.16 -15.50 21.17
CA LEU A 158 12.94 -14.37 22.07
C LEU A 158 13.55 -13.07 21.52
N GLN A 159 14.80 -13.13 21.04
CA GLN A 159 15.46 -11.97 20.46
C GLN A 159 14.77 -11.51 19.16
N ALA A 160 14.39 -12.46 18.30
CA ALA A 160 13.68 -12.15 17.07
C ALA A 160 12.35 -11.42 17.32
N MET A 161 11.56 -11.85 18.32
CA MET A 161 10.33 -11.13 18.69
C MET A 161 10.61 -9.72 19.21
N ARG A 162 11.66 -9.52 20.01
CA ARG A 162 12.06 -8.16 20.47
C ARG A 162 12.45 -7.25 19.30
N ASP A 163 13.21 -7.79 18.34
CA ASP A 163 13.63 -7.05 17.15
C ASP A 163 12.43 -6.70 16.25
N ILE A 164 11.44 -7.61 16.14
CA ILE A 164 10.17 -7.33 15.44
C ILE A 164 9.42 -6.19 16.14
N ALA A 165 9.22 -6.25 17.45
CA ALA A 165 8.54 -5.19 18.20
C ALA A 165 9.22 -3.83 18.03
N GLN A 166 10.55 -3.79 18.13
CA GLN A 166 11.32 -2.55 17.91
C GLN A 166 11.13 -2.01 16.49
N SER A 167 11.15 -2.88 15.48
CA SER A 167 10.92 -2.51 14.08
C SER A 167 9.51 -1.95 13.86
N ILE A 168 8.49 -2.59 14.44
CA ILE A 168 7.10 -2.10 14.37
C ILE A 168 6.97 -0.72 15.04
N ASN A 169 7.63 -0.49 16.18
CA ASN A 169 7.62 0.85 16.79
C ASN A 169 8.24 1.91 15.87
N LYS A 170 9.40 1.62 15.26
CA LYS A 170 10.03 2.52 14.28
C LYS A 170 9.15 2.77 13.04
N MET A 171 8.39 1.78 12.60
CA MET A 171 7.36 1.96 11.57
C MET A 171 6.30 2.97 12.01
N GLY A 172 5.87 2.91 13.27
CA GLY A 172 4.96 3.89 13.87
C GLY A 172 5.55 5.30 13.95
N GLU A 173 6.81 5.44 14.34
CA GLU A 173 7.56 6.71 14.33
C GLU A 173 7.63 7.30 12.91
N ALA A 174 8.01 6.51 11.91
CA ALA A 174 8.04 6.94 10.52
C ALA A 174 6.64 7.36 10.03
N LEU A 175 5.59 6.61 10.38
CA LEU A 175 4.22 6.91 9.98
C LEU A 175 3.71 8.25 10.56
N GLN A 176 4.22 8.70 11.71
CA GLN A 176 3.86 10.01 12.28
C GLN A 176 4.31 11.19 11.41
N LEU A 177 5.38 11.03 10.62
CA LEU A 177 5.85 12.05 9.68
C LEU A 177 4.78 12.43 8.65
N MET A 178 3.74 11.60 8.48
CA MET A 178 2.59 11.95 7.64
C MET A 178 2.00 13.31 8.02
N TYR A 179 1.99 13.66 9.31
CA TYR A 179 1.46 14.94 9.80
C TYR A 179 2.27 16.15 9.40
N ASP A 180 3.57 15.98 9.16
CA ASP A 180 4.51 17.07 8.86
C ASP A 180 4.65 17.27 7.34
N TYR A 181 4.61 16.18 6.57
CA TYR A 181 4.92 16.22 5.14
C TYR A 181 3.69 16.12 4.22
N VAL A 182 2.49 15.89 4.76
CA VAL A 182 1.28 15.75 3.94
C VAL A 182 0.16 16.66 4.44
N ASP A 183 -0.29 17.56 3.57
CA ASP A 183 -1.49 18.34 3.81
C ASP A 183 -2.76 17.50 3.59
N SER A 184 -3.66 17.51 4.57
CA SER A 184 -4.85 16.66 4.53
C SER A 184 -5.89 17.09 3.49
N ASP A 185 -5.97 18.38 3.16
CA ASP A 185 -6.90 18.86 2.14
C ASP A 185 -6.32 18.55 0.73
N VAL A 186 -5.01 18.66 0.54
CA VAL A 186 -4.33 18.25 -0.72
C VAL A 186 -4.44 16.73 -0.92
N TYR A 187 -4.23 15.94 0.12
CA TYR A 187 -4.41 14.50 0.04
C TYR A 187 -5.82 14.12 -0.41
N TYR A 188 -6.83 14.65 0.28
CA TYR A 188 -8.22 14.28 0.01
C TYR A 188 -8.70 14.75 -1.37
N ASN A 189 -8.44 16.02 -1.73
CA ASN A 189 -9.01 16.64 -2.92
C ASN A 189 -8.18 16.44 -4.19
N LYS A 190 -6.91 16.04 -4.09
CA LYS A 190 -6.03 15.86 -5.26
C LYS A 190 -5.43 14.46 -5.32
N ILE A 191 -4.62 14.09 -4.32
CA ILE A 191 -3.81 12.85 -4.38
C ILE A 191 -4.70 11.62 -4.48
N ARG A 192 -5.73 11.56 -3.62
CA ARG A 192 -6.64 10.40 -3.51
C ARG A 192 -7.29 10.01 -4.83
N ILE A 193 -7.59 10.99 -5.68
CA ILE A 193 -8.21 10.78 -7.00
C ILE A 193 -7.32 9.86 -7.85
N PHE A 194 -6.02 10.12 -7.90
CA PHE A 194 -5.09 9.32 -8.71
C PHE A 194 -4.73 7.97 -8.10
N LEU A 195 -5.19 7.70 -6.86
CA LEU A 195 -5.07 6.39 -6.20
C LEU A 195 -6.34 5.56 -6.36
N SER A 196 -7.45 6.15 -6.81
CA SER A 196 -8.72 5.47 -7.02
C SER A 196 -8.64 4.49 -8.19
N GLY A 197 -9.15 3.28 -7.99
CA GLY A 197 -9.32 2.29 -9.05
C GLY A 197 -10.69 2.39 -9.72
N TRP A 198 -11.01 1.41 -10.55
CA TRP A 198 -12.27 1.31 -11.30
C TRP A 198 -13.04 0.02 -10.96
N LYS A 199 -12.75 -0.59 -9.79
CA LYS A 199 -13.58 -1.61 -9.15
C LYS A 199 -14.34 -0.99 -8.00
N ASP A 200 -15.65 -1.23 -7.94
CA ASP A 200 -16.54 -0.68 -6.91
C ASP A 200 -16.51 0.87 -6.85
N ASN A 201 -16.16 1.52 -7.98
CA ASN A 201 -16.07 2.97 -8.13
C ASN A 201 -17.30 3.50 -8.91
N PRO A 202 -18.15 4.34 -8.30
CA PRO A 202 -19.33 4.91 -8.96
C PRO A 202 -19.04 5.72 -10.22
N SER A 203 -17.85 6.32 -10.33
CA SER A 203 -17.43 7.09 -11.51
C SER A 203 -17.01 6.19 -12.68
N MET A 204 -16.75 4.91 -12.41
CA MET A 204 -16.31 3.91 -13.40
C MET A 204 -17.09 2.60 -13.19
N PRO A 205 -18.44 2.61 -13.26
CA PRO A 205 -19.26 1.44 -12.93
C PRO A 205 -19.08 0.28 -13.91
N ASP A 206 -18.65 0.60 -15.14
CA ASP A 206 -18.44 -0.37 -16.22
C ASP A 206 -16.98 -0.85 -16.31
N GLY A 207 -16.11 -0.45 -15.38
CA GLY A 207 -14.68 -0.76 -15.44
C GLY A 207 -13.93 0.05 -16.50
N LEU A 208 -12.73 -0.42 -16.87
CA LEU A 208 -11.87 0.22 -17.87
C LEU A 208 -11.48 -0.78 -18.96
N ILE A 209 -11.66 -0.39 -20.22
CA ILE A 209 -11.25 -1.17 -21.40
C ILE A 209 -9.78 -0.90 -21.70
N TYR A 210 -9.01 -1.96 -21.93
CA TYR A 210 -7.61 -1.92 -22.30
C TYR A 210 -7.46 -2.28 -23.77
N GLU A 211 -7.53 -1.29 -24.66
CA GLU A 211 -7.55 -1.52 -26.10
C GLU A 211 -6.34 -2.37 -26.56
N GLY A 212 -6.61 -3.44 -27.33
CA GLY A 212 -5.59 -4.38 -27.81
C GLY A 212 -5.00 -5.32 -26.76
N ALA A 213 -5.41 -5.22 -25.49
CA ALA A 213 -4.97 -6.11 -24.41
C ALA A 213 -6.13 -6.89 -23.74
N SER A 214 -7.35 -6.35 -23.75
CA SER A 214 -8.56 -7.01 -23.25
C SER A 214 -9.77 -6.52 -24.03
N ASP A 215 -10.58 -7.46 -24.53
CA ASP A 215 -11.84 -7.16 -25.22
C ASP A 215 -12.93 -6.73 -24.24
N ASP A 216 -12.90 -7.28 -23.01
CA ASP A 216 -13.84 -6.95 -21.94
C ASP A 216 -13.27 -5.85 -21.01
N PRO A 217 -14.15 -5.00 -20.43
CA PRO A 217 -13.75 -4.08 -19.37
C PRO A 217 -13.21 -4.82 -18.14
N LEU A 218 -12.09 -4.34 -17.61
CA LEU A 218 -11.46 -4.91 -16.42
C LEU A 218 -11.76 -4.08 -15.19
N PHE A 219 -11.79 -4.73 -14.02
CA PHE A 219 -12.15 -4.13 -12.73
C PHE A 219 -11.01 -4.30 -11.72
N PHE A 220 -10.26 -3.23 -11.45
CA PHE A 220 -9.18 -3.23 -10.47
C PHE A 220 -9.40 -2.24 -9.31
N SER A 221 -9.12 -2.71 -8.10
CA SER A 221 -9.11 -1.88 -6.90
C SER A 221 -7.91 -0.92 -6.94
N GLY A 222 -8.09 0.31 -6.47
CA GLY A 222 -7.03 1.30 -6.40
C GLY A 222 -5.95 0.99 -5.36
N GLY A 223 -4.99 1.90 -5.24
CA GLY A 223 -3.88 1.78 -4.29
C GLY A 223 -4.38 1.78 -2.85
N SER A 224 -3.80 0.92 -2.00
CA SER A 224 -4.13 0.84 -0.58
C SER A 224 -2.93 0.38 0.22
N ALA A 225 -2.79 0.86 1.45
CA ALA A 225 -1.78 0.35 2.39
C ALA A 225 -1.91 -1.17 2.63
N ALA A 226 -3.09 -1.75 2.40
CA ALA A 226 -3.31 -3.20 2.46
C ALA A 226 -2.56 -3.99 1.38
N GLN A 227 -1.97 -3.33 0.38
CA GLN A 227 -1.07 -3.92 -0.61
C GLN A 227 0.40 -3.95 -0.13
N SER A 228 0.71 -3.37 1.03
CA SER A 228 2.00 -3.59 1.70
C SER A 228 2.09 -5.02 2.22
N SER A 229 3.15 -5.74 1.88
CA SER A 229 3.34 -7.13 2.29
C SER A 229 3.75 -7.28 3.76
N VAL A 230 4.36 -6.25 4.36
CA VAL A 230 4.93 -6.29 5.72
C VAL A 230 3.87 -6.63 6.76
N PHE A 231 2.72 -5.95 6.72
CA PHE A 231 1.67 -6.19 7.70
C PHE A 231 1.07 -7.60 7.59
N HIS A 232 0.96 -8.14 6.37
CA HIS A 232 0.48 -9.51 6.15
C HIS A 232 1.46 -10.54 6.71
N VAL A 233 2.76 -10.32 6.56
CA VAL A 233 3.79 -11.19 7.13
C VAL A 233 3.68 -11.22 8.66
N TYR A 234 3.47 -10.07 9.30
CA TYR A 234 3.27 -10.03 10.75
C TYR A 234 1.97 -10.71 11.17
N ASP A 235 0.87 -10.49 10.45
CA ASP A 235 -0.40 -11.15 10.74
C ASP A 235 -0.29 -12.68 10.63
N GLU A 236 0.39 -13.20 9.61
CA GLU A 236 0.62 -14.64 9.46
C GLU A 236 1.55 -15.22 10.53
N LEU A 237 2.68 -14.54 10.84
CA LEU A 237 3.62 -15.01 11.86
C LEU A 237 2.95 -15.08 13.24
N PHE A 238 2.21 -14.05 13.62
CA PHE A 238 1.57 -13.96 14.93
C PHE A 238 0.19 -14.65 14.99
N GLY A 239 -0.24 -15.32 13.92
CA GLY A 239 -1.49 -16.06 13.87
C GLY A 239 -2.73 -15.18 14.09
N ILE A 240 -2.72 -13.96 13.57
CA ILE A 240 -3.84 -13.02 13.71
C ILE A 240 -4.95 -13.42 12.74
N HIS A 241 -6.12 -13.75 13.27
CA HIS A 241 -7.28 -14.15 12.48
C HIS A 241 -8.28 -13.00 12.35
N HIS A 242 -8.32 -12.37 11.18
CA HIS A 242 -9.26 -11.29 10.90
C HIS A 242 -10.68 -11.81 10.64
N GLN A 243 -11.67 -10.95 10.92
CA GLN A 243 -13.07 -11.20 10.57
C GLN A 243 -13.22 -11.46 9.05
N PRO A 244 -14.22 -12.26 8.61
CA PRO A 244 -14.33 -12.72 7.22
C PRO A 244 -14.25 -11.62 6.17
N GLU A 245 -14.94 -10.49 6.37
CA GLU A 245 -14.94 -9.36 5.42
C GLU A 245 -13.55 -8.72 5.28
N SER A 246 -12.88 -8.49 6.42
CA SER A 246 -11.52 -7.93 6.45
C SER A 246 -10.50 -8.90 5.85
N SER A 247 -10.63 -10.19 6.17
CA SER A 247 -9.78 -11.26 5.63
C SER A 247 -9.93 -11.35 4.10
N ASN A 248 -11.16 -11.38 3.59
CA ASN A 248 -11.42 -11.41 2.14
C ASN A 248 -10.82 -10.21 1.41
N PHE A 249 -10.91 -9.01 1.99
CA PHE A 249 -10.28 -7.83 1.42
C PHE A 249 -8.74 -7.94 1.42
N LEU A 250 -8.13 -8.35 2.53
CA LEU A 250 -6.68 -8.52 2.63
C LEU A 250 -6.16 -9.59 1.66
N LEU A 251 -6.81 -10.75 1.56
CA LEU A 251 -6.46 -11.80 0.60
C LEU A 251 -6.56 -11.31 -0.85
N LYS A 252 -7.58 -10.52 -1.19
CA LYS A 252 -7.67 -9.87 -2.50
C LYS A 252 -6.50 -8.92 -2.74
N MET A 253 -6.04 -8.17 -1.74
CA MET A 253 -4.89 -7.26 -1.88
C MET A 253 -3.56 -7.98 -2.11
N ARG A 254 -3.41 -9.25 -1.73
CA ARG A 254 -2.23 -10.06 -2.10
C ARG A 254 -2.06 -10.18 -3.62
N GLN A 255 -3.16 -10.17 -4.39
CA GLN A 255 -3.10 -10.19 -5.86
C GLN A 255 -2.47 -8.92 -6.48
N TYR A 256 -2.26 -7.88 -5.68
CA TYR A 256 -1.65 -6.61 -6.07
C TYR A 256 -0.20 -6.49 -5.59
N MET A 257 0.35 -7.54 -4.94
CA MET A 257 1.73 -7.59 -4.47
C MET A 257 2.61 -8.34 -5.48
N PRO A 258 3.92 -8.02 -5.54
CA PRO A 258 4.87 -8.80 -6.32
C PRO A 258 4.81 -10.30 -5.94
N PRO A 259 4.87 -11.23 -6.92
CA PRO A 259 4.76 -12.68 -6.64
C PRO A 259 5.74 -13.19 -5.58
N ALA A 260 6.98 -12.67 -5.57
CA ALA A 260 7.98 -13.04 -4.57
C ALA A 260 7.56 -12.65 -3.13
N HIS A 261 6.82 -11.55 -2.96
CA HIS A 261 6.33 -11.13 -1.65
C HIS A 261 5.18 -12.03 -1.19
N ASN A 262 4.27 -12.40 -2.10
CA ASN A 262 3.21 -13.37 -1.80
C ASN A 262 3.79 -14.73 -1.40
N ASN A 263 4.82 -15.21 -2.12
CA ASN A 263 5.50 -16.45 -1.77
C ASN A 263 6.13 -16.38 -0.37
N PHE A 264 6.65 -15.23 0.04
CA PHE A 264 7.17 -15.04 1.39
C PHE A 264 6.06 -15.09 2.45
N ILE A 265 4.91 -14.46 2.19
CA ILE A 265 3.75 -14.53 3.09
C ILE A 265 3.25 -15.98 3.23
N GLU A 266 3.10 -16.71 2.12
CA GLU A 266 2.66 -18.12 2.16
C GLU A 266 3.70 -19.04 2.81
N TRP A 267 5.01 -18.75 2.65
CA TRP A 267 6.06 -19.46 3.39
C TRP A 267 5.89 -19.29 4.89
N VAL A 268 5.70 -18.06 5.39
CA VAL A 268 5.46 -17.80 6.82
C VAL A 268 4.18 -18.47 7.31
N LYS A 269 3.08 -18.41 6.54
CA LYS A 269 1.81 -19.04 6.88
C LYS A 269 1.90 -20.56 7.07
N GLY A 270 2.79 -21.21 6.31
CA GLY A 270 2.99 -22.66 6.30
C GLY A 270 3.85 -23.21 7.44
N VAL A 271 4.45 -22.37 8.28
CA VAL A 271 5.27 -22.78 9.43
C VAL A 271 4.38 -23.18 10.63
N PRO A 272 4.93 -23.88 11.64
CA PRO A 272 4.20 -24.11 12.90
C PRO A 272 3.64 -22.82 13.48
N LYS A 273 2.51 -22.90 14.18
CA LYS A 273 1.85 -21.71 14.72
C LYS A 273 2.62 -21.18 15.92
N LEU A 274 3.23 -20.01 15.77
CA LEU A 274 3.96 -19.34 16.84
C LEU A 274 3.13 -19.14 18.11
N PRO A 275 1.84 -18.71 18.07
CA PRO A 275 1.04 -18.55 19.28
C PRO A 275 0.89 -19.86 20.06
N GLU A 276 0.64 -20.98 19.37
CA GLU A 276 0.51 -22.30 19.97
C GLU A 276 1.82 -22.76 20.62
N TYR A 277 2.96 -22.52 19.96
CA TYR A 277 4.28 -22.83 20.51
C TYR A 277 4.55 -22.03 21.79
N VAL A 278 4.30 -20.71 21.75
CA VAL A 278 4.52 -19.83 22.91
C VAL A 278 3.62 -20.25 24.09
N GLN A 279 2.33 -20.50 23.85
CA GLN A 279 1.42 -21.00 24.87
C GLN A 279 1.86 -22.35 25.45
N ARG A 280 2.23 -23.30 24.60
CA ARG A 280 2.68 -24.64 25.01
C ARG A 280 3.99 -24.60 25.81
N SER A 281 4.88 -23.65 25.52
CA SER A 281 6.16 -23.53 26.20
C SER A 281 6.03 -23.17 27.69
N GLY A 282 4.93 -22.50 28.09
CA GLY A 282 4.76 -21.96 29.44
C GLY A 282 5.78 -20.86 29.81
N ASP A 283 6.55 -20.37 28.84
CA ASP A 283 7.63 -19.42 29.07
C ASP A 283 7.09 -17.98 29.14
N LEU A 284 7.27 -17.36 30.30
CA LEU A 284 6.79 -16.00 30.56
C LEU A 284 7.52 -14.94 29.73
N ASP A 285 8.79 -15.13 29.40
CA ASP A 285 9.55 -14.20 28.56
C ASP A 285 9.07 -14.26 27.12
N LEU A 286 8.85 -15.47 26.58
CA LEU A 286 8.30 -15.65 25.24
C LEU A 286 6.88 -15.09 25.14
N THR A 287 6.04 -15.35 26.14
CA THR A 287 4.68 -14.79 26.23
C THR A 287 4.70 -13.26 26.27
N SER A 288 5.59 -12.69 27.10
CA SER A 288 5.74 -11.24 27.21
C SER A 288 6.24 -10.60 25.90
N ALA A 289 7.22 -11.21 25.24
CA ALA A 289 7.74 -10.71 23.97
C ALA A 289 6.74 -10.84 22.82
N PHE A 290 5.97 -11.93 22.77
CA PHE A 290 4.86 -12.10 21.85
C PHE A 290 3.80 -11.01 22.04
N ASN A 291 3.34 -10.82 23.28
CA ASN A 291 2.32 -9.82 23.62
C ASN A 291 2.80 -8.40 23.36
N LEU A 292 4.09 -8.13 23.52
CA LEU A 292 4.69 -6.85 23.14
C LEU A 292 4.54 -6.62 21.63
N CYS A 293 4.84 -7.60 20.78
CA CYS A 293 4.66 -7.48 19.32
C CYS A 293 3.21 -7.16 18.95
N ILE A 294 2.25 -7.92 19.52
CA ILE A 294 0.81 -7.70 19.30
C ILE A 294 0.38 -6.30 19.73
N THR A 295 0.84 -5.85 20.90
CA THR A 295 0.51 -4.53 21.44
C THR A 295 1.06 -3.42 20.55
N THR A 296 2.34 -3.47 20.19
CA THR A 296 2.97 -2.47 19.31
C THR A 296 2.32 -2.45 17.92
N LEU A 297 1.95 -3.61 17.35
CA LEU A 297 1.22 -3.68 16.09
C LEU A 297 -0.18 -3.05 16.20
N THR A 298 -0.87 -3.29 17.32
CA THR A 298 -2.18 -2.69 17.62
C THR A 298 -2.08 -1.17 17.75
N GLU A 299 -1.00 -0.65 18.33
CA GLU A 299 -0.73 0.79 18.44
C GLU A 299 -0.48 1.43 17.08
N VAL A 300 0.31 0.80 16.20
CA VAL A 300 0.50 1.27 14.82
C VAL A 300 -0.82 1.27 14.04
N ARG A 301 -1.65 0.23 14.18
CA ARG A 301 -3.00 0.19 13.58
C ARG A 301 -3.91 1.30 14.12
N SER A 302 -3.81 1.60 15.41
CA SER A 302 -4.53 2.71 16.04
C SER A 302 -4.06 4.07 15.55
N LEU A 303 -2.76 4.26 15.36
CA LEU A 303 -2.19 5.44 14.73
C LEU A 303 -2.70 5.60 13.29
N HIS A 304 -2.72 4.52 12.51
CA HIS A 304 -3.24 4.56 11.14
C HIS A 304 -4.72 4.97 11.10
N ILE A 305 -5.56 4.49 12.03
CA ILE A 305 -6.96 4.94 12.16
C ILE A 305 -7.03 6.45 12.43
N ARG A 306 -6.16 7.01 13.28
CA ARG A 306 -6.12 8.46 13.53
C ARG A 306 -5.73 9.24 12.29
N ILE A 307 -4.76 8.75 11.52
CA ILE A 307 -4.36 9.33 10.24
C ILE A 307 -5.54 9.30 9.27
N VAL A 308 -6.18 8.15 9.04
CA VAL A 308 -7.35 8.07 8.14
C VAL A 308 -8.49 8.99 8.61
N SER A 309 -8.72 9.12 9.91
CA SER A 309 -9.70 10.07 10.44
C SER A 309 -9.37 11.53 10.08
N LYS A 310 -8.11 11.96 10.13
CA LYS A 310 -7.68 13.32 9.74
C LYS A 310 -7.74 13.52 8.22
N TYR A 311 -7.13 12.59 7.46
CA TYR A 311 -6.87 12.72 6.03
C TYR A 311 -8.04 12.32 5.13
N VAL A 312 -8.99 11.53 5.63
CA VAL A 312 -10.15 11.07 4.85
C VAL A 312 -11.44 11.60 5.45
N THR A 313 -11.76 11.24 6.69
CA THR A 313 -13.06 11.59 7.28
C THR A 313 -13.20 13.09 7.52
N SER A 314 -12.24 13.69 8.24
CA SER A 314 -12.28 15.12 8.59
C SER A 314 -12.06 16.00 7.36
N ALA A 315 -11.11 15.66 6.50
CA ALA A 315 -10.89 16.36 5.24
C ALA A 315 -12.10 16.28 4.31
N GLY A 316 -12.74 15.11 4.20
CA GLY A 316 -13.97 14.94 3.44
C GLY A 316 -15.14 15.77 3.96
N ALA A 317 -15.32 15.82 5.28
CA ALA A 317 -16.34 16.69 5.87
C ALA A 317 -16.10 18.18 5.56
N ARG A 318 -14.83 18.63 5.58
CA ARG A 318 -14.47 20.00 5.18
C ARG A 318 -14.73 20.26 3.70
N ALA A 319 -14.36 19.32 2.82
CA ALA A 319 -14.61 19.42 1.38
C ALA A 319 -16.10 19.57 1.07
N ARG A 320 -16.95 18.68 1.65
CA ARG A 320 -18.41 18.74 1.51
C ARG A 320 -18.98 20.07 1.98
N LYS A 321 -18.50 20.60 3.10
CA LYS A 321 -18.94 21.92 3.61
C LYS A 321 -18.58 23.04 2.64
N LYS A 322 -17.39 23.02 2.02
CA LYS A 322 -16.97 24.01 1.03
C LYS A 322 -17.84 23.94 -0.25
N GLU A 323 -18.14 22.75 -0.75
CA GLU A 323 -19.00 22.55 -1.93
C GLU A 323 -20.43 23.07 -1.71
N LEU A 324 -21.02 22.74 -0.55
CA LEU A 324 -22.35 23.24 -0.15
C LEU A 324 -22.40 24.77 -0.11
N LEU A 325 -21.36 25.40 0.43
CA LEU A 325 -21.25 26.87 0.50
C LEU A 325 -21.02 27.50 -0.88
N ALA A 326 -20.36 26.79 -1.79
CA ALA A 326 -20.07 27.26 -3.14
C ALA A 326 -21.23 27.05 -4.13
N GLY A 327 -22.38 26.52 -3.69
CA GLY A 327 -23.56 26.29 -4.54
C GLY A 327 -23.33 25.29 -5.67
N SER A 328 -22.25 24.50 -5.61
CA SER A 328 -21.91 23.50 -6.63
C SER A 328 -22.54 22.17 -6.23
N GLY A 329 -23.57 21.74 -6.97
CA GLY A 329 -24.24 20.44 -6.80
C GLY A 329 -23.40 19.24 -7.27
N GLY A 330 -22.13 19.17 -6.84
CA GLY A 330 -21.21 18.10 -7.20
C GLY A 330 -21.64 16.75 -6.61
N GLN A 331 -21.44 15.68 -7.39
CA GLN A 331 -21.63 14.31 -6.92
C GLN A 331 -20.64 13.98 -5.80
N GLN A 332 -21.16 13.34 -4.75
CA GLN A 332 -20.51 13.09 -3.47
C GLN A 332 -19.29 12.16 -3.59
N MET A 333 -18.11 12.64 -3.20
CA MET A 333 -16.96 11.77 -2.96
C MET A 333 -17.23 10.92 -1.72
N GLN A 334 -17.55 9.63 -1.90
CA GLN A 334 -17.92 8.72 -0.80
C GLN A 334 -16.74 8.50 0.17
N GLU A 335 -17.06 8.15 1.42
CA GLU A 335 -16.10 7.78 2.48
C GLU A 335 -15.48 6.38 2.29
N ARG A 336 -15.34 5.91 1.04
CA ARG A 336 -14.68 4.65 0.70
C ARG A 336 -13.18 4.82 0.59
N GLY A 337 -12.39 3.86 1.05
CA GLY A 337 -10.95 3.82 0.76
C GLY A 337 -10.71 3.72 -0.75
N THR A 338 -9.55 4.16 -1.21
CA THR A 338 -9.12 4.04 -2.63
C THR A 338 -9.04 2.60 -3.11
N GLY A 339 -8.86 1.64 -2.20
CA GLY A 339 -8.97 0.20 -2.47
C GLY A 339 -10.40 -0.35 -2.55
N GLY A 340 -11.43 0.45 -2.23
CA GLY A 340 -12.85 0.11 -2.34
C GLY A 340 -13.56 -0.30 -1.03
N SER A 341 -12.86 -0.34 0.11
CA SER A 341 -13.46 -0.72 1.40
C SER A 341 -14.12 0.46 2.13
N LEU A 342 -15.03 0.17 3.08
CA LEU A 342 -15.46 1.15 4.08
C LEU A 342 -14.31 1.36 5.08
N ALA A 343 -13.45 2.33 4.79
CA ALA A 343 -12.10 2.42 5.36
C ALA A 343 -12.08 2.31 6.90
N MET A 344 -12.94 3.06 7.59
CA MET A 344 -12.95 3.08 9.06
C MET A 344 -13.44 1.76 9.69
N ALA A 345 -14.45 1.11 9.12
CA ALA A 345 -14.95 -0.16 9.63
C ALA A 345 -13.92 -1.27 9.43
N PHE A 346 -13.33 -1.34 8.24
CA PHE A 346 -12.23 -2.26 7.92
C PHE A 346 -11.03 -2.08 8.86
N LEU A 347 -10.54 -0.85 9.02
CA LEU A 347 -9.37 -0.58 9.86
C LEU A 347 -9.61 -0.90 11.34
N LYS A 348 -10.81 -0.60 11.87
CA LYS A 348 -11.19 -0.97 13.23
C LYS A 348 -11.21 -2.49 13.40
N SER A 349 -11.84 -3.21 12.46
CA SER A 349 -11.88 -4.69 12.49
C SER A 349 -10.49 -5.32 12.49
N VAL A 350 -9.57 -4.84 11.64
CA VAL A 350 -8.18 -5.34 11.58
C VAL A 350 -7.38 -5.01 12.85
N ARG A 351 -7.62 -3.84 13.47
CA ARG A 351 -7.03 -3.49 14.78
C ARG A 351 -7.59 -4.38 15.89
N ASP A 352 -8.90 -4.56 15.95
CA ASP A 352 -9.56 -5.25 17.06
C ASP A 352 -9.19 -6.74 17.08
N THR A 353 -9.19 -7.39 15.91
CA THR A 353 -8.67 -8.77 15.76
C THR A 353 -7.18 -8.91 16.05
N CYS A 354 -6.37 -7.86 15.80
CA CYS A 354 -4.97 -7.83 16.26
C CYS A 354 -4.89 -7.94 17.79
N LYS A 355 -5.70 -7.12 18.48
CA LYS A 355 -5.72 -7.03 19.94
C LYS A 355 -6.21 -8.33 20.57
N GLU A 356 -7.16 -9.00 19.93
CA GLU A 356 -7.66 -10.32 20.34
C GLU A 356 -6.57 -11.41 20.30
N GLY A 357 -5.49 -11.19 19.54
CA GLY A 357 -4.35 -12.11 19.46
C GLY A 357 -3.46 -12.16 20.71
N LEU A 358 -3.72 -11.33 21.74
CA LEU A 358 -2.95 -11.37 22.99
C LEU A 358 -3.09 -12.73 23.69
N LEU A 359 -1.96 -13.28 24.13
CA LEU A 359 -1.91 -14.50 24.92
C LEU A 359 -2.14 -14.18 26.40
N GLN A 360 -2.91 -15.03 27.08
CA GLN A 360 -3.04 -14.96 28.54
C GLN A 360 -1.78 -15.54 29.20
N ASN A 361 -1.34 -14.91 30.29
CA ASN A 361 -0.38 -15.56 31.18
C ASN A 361 -1.10 -16.70 31.86
N ASN A 362 -0.88 -17.94 31.43
CA ASN A 362 -1.28 -19.09 32.23
C ASN A 362 -0.38 -19.12 33.47
N THR A 363 -0.79 -18.41 34.53
CA THR A 363 -0.33 -18.76 35.87
C THR A 363 -0.77 -20.20 36.09
N ALA A 364 0.18 -21.11 36.32
CA ALA A 364 -0.10 -22.45 36.80
C ALA A 364 -0.86 -22.35 38.14
N ALA A 365 -2.18 -22.26 38.05
CA ALA A 365 -3.14 -22.43 39.11
C ALA A 365 -4.09 -23.49 38.58
N ASP A 366 -3.64 -24.75 38.71
CA ASP A 366 -4.41 -26.00 38.73
C ASP A 366 -3.48 -27.17 38.35
N CYS A 367 -2.59 -27.52 39.27
CA CYS A 367 -2.04 -28.86 39.47
C CYS A 367 -1.67 -29.01 40.95
#